data_AF-A0A7J3WP92-F1
#
_entry.id   AF-A0A7J3WP92-F1
#
_cell.length_a   1.000
_cell.length_b   1.000
_cell.length_c   1.000
_cell.angle_alpha   90.00
_cell.angle_beta   90.00
_cell.angle_gamma   90.00
#
_symmetry.space_group_name_H-M   'P 1'
#
loop_
_entity.id
_entity.type
_entity.pdbx_description
1 polymer ?
#
loop_
_entity_poly.entity_id
_entity_poly.type
_entity_poly.pdbx_seq_one_letter_code
_entity_poly.pdbx_strand_id
1 'polypeptide(L)'
;VFLVLSYFYSAPPLRFKGIPFIDFSSNMLYVMPGIFAYHLAAGELPSLALVVAGYCHIAAMHLFSAIPDITYDAAAGIRTTATLLGYRASLALCLVFWGILAMLAIMLSDMHVLSFLSLAYPLVPAALLADDTLDIKRVYWFLPYINTALGGLLTLMLVLAIR
;
A
#
# COMPACT_ATOMS: atom_id res chain seq x y z
N VAL A 1 -8.79 -0.65 17.22
CA VAL A 1 -8.71 -0.80 15.74
C VAL A 1 -7.68 -1.86 15.34
N PHE A 2 -6.39 -1.68 15.65
CA PHE A 2 -5.32 -2.64 15.27
C PHE A 2 -5.64 -4.10 15.59
N LEU A 3 -5.96 -4.43 16.86
CA LEU A 3 -6.25 -5.81 17.28
C LEU A 3 -7.48 -6.40 16.59
N VAL A 4 -8.53 -5.60 16.41
CA VAL A 4 -9.77 -6.01 15.74
C VAL A 4 -9.49 -6.36 14.28
N LEU A 5 -8.81 -5.47 13.56
CA LEU A 5 -8.43 -5.70 12.17
C LEU A 5 -7.49 -6.91 12.05
N SER A 6 -6.49 -7.04 12.93
CA SER A 6 -5.53 -8.15 12.91
C SER A 6 -6.21 -9.50 13.14
N TYR A 7 -7.08 -9.60 14.14
CA TYR A 7 -7.80 -10.83 14.45
C TYR A 7 -8.78 -11.20 13.33
N PHE A 8 -9.70 -10.28 13.01
CA PHE A 8 -10.76 -10.54 12.04
C PHE A 8 -10.30 -10.51 10.58
N TYR A 9 -9.04 -10.15 10.30
CA TYR A 9 -8.46 -10.33 8.97
C TYR A 9 -8.55 -11.79 8.52
N SER A 10 -8.31 -12.73 9.44
CA SER A 10 -8.37 -14.17 9.15
C SER A 10 -9.41 -14.95 9.97
N ALA A 11 -9.77 -14.49 11.17
CA ALA A 11 -10.65 -15.22 12.07
C ALA A 11 -12.15 -15.03 11.75
N PRO A 12 -12.98 -16.07 11.97
CA PRO A 12 -14.43 -15.95 11.94
C PRO A 12 -14.95 -15.03 13.07
N PRO A 13 -16.16 -14.45 12.92
CA PRO A 13 -17.09 -14.66 11.80
C PRO A 13 -16.82 -13.77 10.57
N LEU A 14 -15.92 -12.78 10.66
CA LEU A 14 -15.76 -11.77 9.61
C LEU A 14 -14.78 -12.19 8.50
N ARG A 15 -13.56 -12.60 8.83
CA ARG A 15 -12.50 -13.00 7.89
C ARG A 15 -12.34 -12.02 6.71
N PHE A 16 -11.92 -10.77 7.01
CA PHE A 16 -11.87 -9.66 6.06
C PHE A 16 -11.11 -9.93 4.76
N LYS A 17 -10.06 -10.77 4.80
CA LYS A 17 -9.29 -11.12 3.59
C LYS A 17 -10.11 -11.74 2.46
N GLY A 18 -11.30 -12.26 2.76
CA GLY A 18 -12.22 -12.85 1.77
C GLY A 18 -13.43 -11.99 1.43
N ILE A 19 -13.41 -10.70 1.80
CA ILE A 19 -14.50 -9.76 1.53
C ILE A 19 -13.98 -8.68 0.57
N PRO A 20 -14.49 -8.57 -0.67
CA PRO A 20 -14.06 -7.54 -1.60
C PRO A 20 -14.18 -6.13 -1.03
N PHE A 21 -13.24 -5.28 -1.40
CA PHE A 21 -12.95 -3.93 -0.90
C PHE A 21 -12.50 -3.87 0.57
N ILE A 22 -12.98 -4.77 1.41
CA ILE A 22 -12.58 -4.86 2.82
C ILE A 22 -11.25 -5.59 2.98
N ASP A 23 -10.91 -6.51 2.08
CA ASP A 23 -9.62 -7.19 2.02
C ASP A 23 -8.46 -6.19 2.08
N PHE A 24 -8.35 -5.25 1.14
CA PHE A 24 -7.31 -4.22 1.19
C PHE A 24 -7.58 -3.14 2.24
N SER A 25 -8.84 -2.76 2.49
CA SER A 25 -9.13 -1.68 3.45
C SER A 25 -8.77 -2.08 4.88
N SER A 26 -8.98 -3.35 5.24
CA SER A 26 -8.65 -3.88 6.58
C SER A 26 -7.15 -3.92 6.86
N ASN A 27 -6.30 -3.81 5.82
CA ASN A 27 -4.86 -3.66 5.97
C ASN A 27 -4.45 -2.27 6.51
N MET A 28 -5.40 -1.37 6.79
CA MET A 28 -5.19 -0.16 7.62
C MET A 28 -4.53 -0.51 8.97
N LEU A 29 -4.65 -1.76 9.43
CA LEU A 29 -3.92 -2.29 10.57
C LEU A 29 -2.41 -2.00 10.49
N TYR A 30 -1.80 -2.01 9.30
CA TYR A 30 -0.36 -1.75 9.14
C TYR A 30 0.02 -0.27 9.32
N VAL A 31 -0.93 0.65 9.21
CA VAL A 31 -0.72 2.09 9.45
C VAL A 31 -0.86 2.43 10.95
N MET A 32 -1.63 1.62 11.69
CA MET A 32 -1.93 1.88 13.12
C MET A 32 -0.69 2.02 14.01
N PRO A 33 0.37 1.19 13.90
CA PRO A 33 1.59 1.41 14.69
C PRO A 33 2.25 2.76 14.41
N GLY A 34 2.22 3.22 13.16
CA GLY A 34 2.75 4.54 12.77
C GLY A 34 1.95 5.69 13.37
N ILE A 35 0.61 5.60 13.34
CA ILE A 35 -0.28 6.58 14.00
C ILE A 35 0.00 6.65 15.50
N PHE A 36 0.15 5.48 16.14
CA PHE A 36 0.44 5.39 17.57
C PHE A 36 1.80 5.99 17.91
N ALA A 37 2.85 5.65 17.14
CA ALA A 37 4.18 6.20 17.33
C ALA A 37 4.22 7.73 17.12
N TYR A 38 3.51 8.24 16.10
CA TYR A 38 3.37 9.67 15.87
C TYR A 38 2.75 10.36 17.09
N HIS A 39 1.66 9.81 17.63
CA HIS A 39 1.02 10.38 18.81
C HIS A 39 1.92 10.39 20.05
N LEU A 40 2.67 9.32 20.28
CA LEU A 40 3.64 9.26 21.38
C LEU A 40 4.76 10.29 21.22
N ALA A 41 5.21 10.56 19.99
CA ALA A 41 6.32 11.48 19.73
C ALA A 41 5.88 12.96 19.67
N ALA A 42 4.74 13.26 19.05
CA ALA A 42 4.28 14.61 18.78
C ALA A 42 3.23 15.12 19.79
N GLY A 43 2.64 14.25 20.62
CA GLY A 43 1.58 14.60 21.56
C GLY A 43 0.20 14.82 20.92
N GLU A 44 0.08 14.69 19.60
CA GLU A 44 -1.14 14.88 18.83
C GLU A 44 -1.32 13.78 17.78
N LEU A 45 -2.52 13.63 17.22
CA LEU A 45 -2.74 12.68 16.13
C LEU A 45 -2.18 13.22 14.82
N PRO A 46 -1.68 12.36 13.91
CA PRO A 46 -1.29 12.79 12.58
C PRO A 46 -2.50 13.36 11.84
N SER A 47 -2.25 14.32 10.94
CA SER A 47 -3.29 14.91 10.11
C SER A 47 -4.01 13.83 9.28
N LEU A 48 -5.29 14.08 8.95
CA LEU A 48 -6.07 13.16 8.12
C LEU A 48 -5.37 12.88 6.77
N ALA A 49 -4.70 13.88 6.20
CA ALA A 49 -3.97 13.72 4.94
C ALA A 49 -2.81 12.71 5.07
N LEU A 50 -2.07 12.72 6.19
CA LEU A 50 -1.02 11.72 6.44
C LEU A 50 -1.61 10.32 6.61
N VAL A 51 -2.75 10.19 7.31
CA VAL A 51 -3.46 8.92 7.48
C VAL A 51 -3.95 8.39 6.13
N VAL A 52 -4.50 9.25 5.27
CA VAL A 52 -4.95 8.88 3.92
C VAL A 52 -3.76 8.44 3.05
N ALA A 53 -2.63 9.15 3.10
CA ALA A 53 -1.43 8.73 2.38
C ALA A 53 -0.97 7.33 2.80
N GLY A 54 -0.88 7.08 4.12
CA GLY A 54 -0.54 5.76 4.66
C GLY A 54 -1.54 4.68 4.26
N TYR A 55 -2.83 4.98 4.33
CA TYR A 55 -3.90 4.10 3.87
C TYR A 55 -3.77 3.73 2.40
N CYS A 56 -3.59 4.72 1.52
CA CYS A 56 -3.44 4.49 0.10
C CYS A 56 -2.21 3.62 -0.22
N HIS A 57 -1.10 3.81 0.50
CA HIS A 57 0.06 2.93 0.36
C HIS A 57 -0.26 1.47 0.70
N ILE A 58 -0.86 1.20 1.88
CA ILE A 58 -1.16 -0.17 2.32
C ILE A 58 -2.24 -0.83 1.47
N ALA A 59 -3.21 -0.05 0.99
CA ALA A 59 -4.33 -0.54 0.20
C ALA A 59 -3.82 -1.02 -1.17
N ALA A 60 -2.99 -0.19 -1.81
CA ALA A 60 -2.35 -0.55 -3.07
C ALA A 60 -1.36 -1.71 -2.92
N MET A 61 -0.50 -1.72 -1.89
CA MET A 61 0.42 -2.84 -1.66
C MET A 61 -0.32 -4.16 -1.44
N HIS A 62 -1.39 -4.16 -0.63
CA HIS A 62 -2.19 -5.36 -0.40
C HIS A 62 -2.87 -5.82 -1.70
N LEU A 63 -3.58 -4.91 -2.38
CA LEU A 63 -4.26 -5.24 -3.64
C LEU A 63 -3.26 -5.74 -4.69
N PHE A 64 -2.12 -5.08 -4.85
CA PHE A 64 -1.08 -5.45 -5.82
C PHE A 64 -0.55 -6.85 -5.56
N SER A 65 -0.33 -7.21 -4.28
CA SER A 65 0.12 -8.55 -3.90
C SER A 65 -0.92 -9.65 -4.18
N ALA A 66 -2.21 -9.31 -4.26
CA ALA A 66 -3.27 -10.26 -4.56
C ALA A 66 -3.45 -10.52 -6.08
N ILE A 67 -2.91 -9.66 -6.96
CA ILE A 67 -3.08 -9.79 -8.41
C ILE A 67 -2.40 -11.05 -8.97
N PRO A 68 -1.15 -11.41 -8.59
CA PRO A 68 -0.53 -12.67 -8.99
C PRO A 68 -1.33 -13.93 -8.61
N ASP A 69 -2.17 -13.82 -7.58
CA ASP A 69 -2.87 -14.93 -6.95
C ASP A 69 -4.34 -15.07 -7.41
N ILE A 70 -4.83 -14.20 -8.31
CA ILE A 70 -6.22 -14.21 -8.81
C ILE A 70 -6.69 -15.62 -9.20
N THR A 71 -5.89 -16.36 -9.96
CA THR A 71 -6.26 -17.70 -10.43
C THR A 71 -6.33 -18.71 -9.28
N TYR A 72 -5.40 -18.64 -8.34
CA TYR A 72 -5.34 -19.57 -7.20
C TYR A 72 -6.44 -19.27 -6.17
N ASP A 73 -6.66 -17.99 -5.86
CA ASP A 73 -7.73 -17.55 -4.96
C ASP A 73 -9.11 -17.90 -5.53
N ALA A 74 -9.33 -17.68 -6.82
CA ALA A 74 -10.56 -18.06 -7.48
C ALA A 74 -10.79 -19.58 -7.44
N ALA A 75 -9.76 -20.39 -7.70
CA ALA A 75 -9.83 -21.85 -7.61
C ALA A 75 -10.10 -22.35 -6.18
N ALA A 76 -9.63 -21.61 -5.17
CA ALA A 76 -9.88 -21.89 -3.76
C ALA A 76 -11.23 -21.33 -3.24
N GLY A 77 -12.03 -20.69 -4.10
CA GLY A 77 -13.30 -20.06 -3.71
C GLY A 77 -13.15 -18.83 -2.81
N ILE A 78 -11.96 -18.22 -2.79
CA ILE A 78 -11.69 -17.01 -2.01
C ILE A 78 -12.06 -15.80 -2.87
N ARG A 79 -13.00 -14.98 -2.38
CA ARG A 79 -13.49 -13.80 -3.09
C ARG A 79 -12.78 -12.53 -2.61
N THR A 80 -11.60 -12.26 -3.15
CA THR A 80 -10.87 -10.99 -2.94
C THR A 80 -11.33 -9.91 -3.92
N THR A 81 -10.94 -8.65 -3.69
CA THR A 81 -11.06 -7.56 -4.67
C THR A 81 -10.39 -7.92 -5.99
N ALA A 82 -9.21 -8.56 -5.94
CA ALA A 82 -8.49 -8.95 -7.14
C ALA A 82 -9.26 -9.99 -7.96
N THR A 83 -9.85 -11.00 -7.31
CA THR A 83 -10.71 -11.98 -8.00
C THR A 83 -12.01 -11.37 -8.54
N LEU A 84 -12.55 -10.34 -7.88
CA LEU A 84 -13.77 -9.65 -8.31
C LEU A 84 -13.53 -8.74 -9.52
N LEU A 85 -12.48 -7.93 -9.47
CA LEU A 85 -12.19 -6.91 -10.49
C LEU A 85 -11.36 -7.46 -11.66
N GLY A 86 -10.54 -8.46 -11.42
CA GLY A 86 -9.57 -8.98 -12.37
C GLY A 86 -8.34 -8.09 -12.55
N TYR A 87 -7.39 -8.58 -13.34
CA TYR A 87 -6.04 -8.04 -13.45
C TYR A 87 -5.96 -6.53 -13.75
N ARG A 88 -6.54 -6.07 -14.87
CA ARG A 88 -6.39 -4.68 -15.33
C ARG A 88 -7.08 -3.67 -14.39
N ALA A 89 -8.28 -3.98 -13.91
CA ALA A 89 -9.01 -3.09 -13.01
C ALA A 89 -8.35 -3.02 -11.62
N SER A 90 -7.80 -4.13 -11.12
CA SER A 90 -6.99 -4.12 -9.89
C SER A 90 -5.71 -3.28 -10.03
N LEU A 91 -4.99 -3.40 -11.16
CA LEU A 91 -3.83 -2.55 -11.43
C LEU A 91 -4.20 -1.07 -11.51
N ALA A 92 -5.30 -0.73 -12.18
CA ALA A 92 -5.78 0.65 -12.25
C ALA A 92 -6.12 1.20 -10.86
N LEU A 93 -6.71 0.38 -9.98
CA LEU A 93 -6.99 0.77 -8.60
C LEU A 93 -5.70 0.95 -7.78
N CYS A 94 -4.70 0.08 -7.96
CA CYS A 94 -3.36 0.29 -7.38
C CYS A 94 -2.73 1.61 -7.86
N LEU A 95 -2.84 1.92 -9.15
CA LEU A 95 -2.34 3.17 -9.73
C LEU A 95 -3.00 4.39 -9.10
N VAL A 96 -4.31 4.37 -8.90
CA VAL A 96 -5.04 5.46 -8.24
C VAL A 96 -4.55 5.65 -6.80
N PHE A 97 -4.50 4.57 -6.01
CA PHE A 97 -4.06 4.66 -4.62
C PHE A 97 -2.60 5.13 -4.49
N TRP A 98 -1.66 4.53 -5.23
CA TRP A 98 -0.27 5.00 -5.19
C TRP A 98 -0.08 6.39 -5.82
N GLY A 99 -0.94 6.80 -6.75
CA GLY A 99 -0.98 8.16 -7.27
C GLY A 99 -1.40 9.17 -6.19
N ILE A 100 -2.44 8.86 -5.41
CA ILE A 100 -2.87 9.68 -4.27
C ILE A 100 -1.76 9.75 -3.21
N LEU A 101 -1.12 8.63 -2.87
CA LEU A 101 0.04 8.60 -1.98
C LEU A 101 1.13 9.56 -2.48
N ALA A 102 1.53 9.44 -3.75
CA ALA A 102 2.62 10.24 -4.30
C ALA A 102 2.27 11.74 -4.32
N MET A 103 1.04 12.07 -4.72
CA MET A 103 0.53 13.45 -4.68
C MET A 103 0.60 14.02 -3.26
N LEU A 104 0.06 13.30 -2.26
CA LEU A 104 0.06 13.76 -0.87
C LEU A 104 1.47 13.88 -0.31
N ALA A 105 2.36 12.93 -0.61
CA ALA A 105 3.76 12.99 -0.16
C ALA A 105 4.47 14.24 -0.70
N ILE A 106 4.27 14.57 -1.97
CA ILE A 106 4.86 15.75 -2.61
C ILE A 106 4.28 17.05 -2.05
N MET A 107 2.95 17.14 -1.92
CA MET A 107 2.29 18.34 -1.43
C MET A 107 2.56 18.60 0.06
N LEU A 108 2.50 17.58 0.92
CA LEU A 108 2.68 17.73 2.37
C LEU A 108 4.14 17.96 2.78
N SER A 109 5.09 17.79 1.86
CA SER A 109 6.51 18.05 2.09
C SER A 109 6.99 19.35 1.43
N ASP A 110 6.08 20.22 1.01
CA ASP A 110 6.39 21.46 0.30
C ASP A 110 7.32 21.23 -0.90
N MET A 111 7.04 20.20 -1.69
CA MET A 111 7.82 19.82 -2.88
C MET A 111 9.28 19.42 -2.60
N HIS A 112 9.58 18.93 -1.39
CA HIS A 112 10.93 18.48 -1.05
C HIS A 112 11.43 17.40 -2.04
N VAL A 113 12.69 17.46 -2.48
CA VAL A 113 13.24 16.60 -3.54
C VAL A 113 13.05 15.09 -3.26
N LEU A 114 13.16 14.67 -2.01
CA LEU A 114 12.99 13.26 -1.62
C LEU A 114 11.55 12.77 -1.77
N SER A 115 10.55 13.65 -1.78
CA SER A 115 9.14 13.25 -1.93
C SER A 115 8.85 12.70 -3.31
N PHE A 116 9.58 13.13 -4.34
CA PHE A 116 9.45 12.61 -5.70
C PHE A 116 9.82 11.14 -5.83
N LEU A 117 10.56 10.56 -4.87
CA LEU A 117 10.80 9.12 -4.80
C LEU A 117 9.49 8.33 -4.68
N SER A 118 8.43 8.92 -4.12
CA SER A 118 7.11 8.31 -4.05
C SER A 118 6.48 8.04 -5.42
N LEU A 119 6.92 8.71 -6.49
CA LEU A 119 6.47 8.44 -7.86
C LEU A 119 6.88 7.06 -8.36
N ALA A 120 7.88 6.42 -7.74
CA ALA A 120 8.24 5.04 -8.07
C ALA A 120 7.06 4.08 -7.90
N TYR A 121 6.18 4.32 -6.92
CA TYR A 121 5.04 3.45 -6.65
C TYR A 121 3.99 3.44 -7.77
N PRO A 122 3.38 4.57 -8.19
CA PRO A 122 2.40 4.57 -9.29
C PRO A 122 3.02 4.20 -10.65
N LEU A 123 4.33 4.36 -10.85
CA LEU A 123 5.00 3.92 -12.08
C LEU A 123 4.94 2.39 -12.29
N VAL A 124 4.90 1.61 -11.20
CA VAL A 124 4.83 0.14 -11.28
C VAL A 124 3.54 -0.36 -11.97
N PRO A 125 2.32 -0.05 -11.48
CA PRO A 125 1.10 -0.47 -12.15
C PRO A 125 0.90 0.25 -13.48
N ALA A 126 1.39 1.49 -13.64
CA ALA A 126 1.35 2.18 -14.94
C ALA A 126 2.15 1.42 -16.01
N ALA A 127 3.36 0.94 -15.67
CA ALA A 127 4.18 0.14 -16.57
C ALA A 127 3.49 -1.18 -16.93
N LEU A 128 2.94 -1.90 -15.94
CA LEU A 128 2.22 -3.15 -16.18
C LEU A 128 0.92 -2.98 -16.99
N LEU A 129 0.28 -1.79 -16.93
CA LEU A 129 -0.89 -1.47 -17.74
C LEU A 129 -0.53 -1.09 -19.18
N ALA A 130 0.66 -0.52 -19.38
CA ALA A 130 1.16 -0.05 -20.66
C ALA A 130 1.91 -1.14 -21.46
N ASP A 131 2.52 -2.11 -20.77
CA ASP A 131 3.33 -3.16 -21.36
C ASP A 131 2.91 -4.54 -20.84
N ASP A 132 2.14 -5.26 -21.67
CA ASP A 132 1.66 -6.61 -21.38
C ASP A 132 2.80 -7.66 -21.41
N THR A 133 4.04 -7.30 -21.81
CA THR A 133 5.20 -8.21 -21.77
C THR A 133 5.82 -8.33 -20.37
N LEU A 134 5.47 -7.42 -19.45
CA LEU A 134 5.96 -7.44 -18.08
C LEU A 134 5.24 -8.50 -17.23
N ASP A 135 6.02 -9.42 -16.64
CA ASP A 135 5.48 -10.40 -15.71
C ASP A 135 5.26 -9.78 -14.32
N ILE A 136 3.98 -9.67 -13.92
CA ILE A 136 3.60 -9.18 -12.60
C ILE A 136 4.25 -9.96 -11.45
N LYS A 137 4.45 -11.28 -11.60
CA LYS A 137 5.06 -12.10 -10.55
C LYS A 137 6.49 -11.65 -10.31
N ARG A 138 7.24 -11.41 -11.40
CA ARG A 138 8.61 -10.90 -11.33
C ARG A 138 8.67 -9.50 -10.75
N VAL A 139 7.77 -8.61 -11.17
CA VAL A 139 7.70 -7.23 -10.66
C VAL A 139 7.35 -7.21 -9.17
N TYR A 140 6.42 -8.05 -8.74
CA TYR A 140 6.04 -8.19 -7.33
C TYR A 140 7.24 -8.57 -6.45
N TRP A 141 8.04 -9.54 -6.86
CA TRP A 141 9.24 -9.94 -6.11
C TRP A 141 10.34 -8.87 -6.08
N PHE A 142 10.26 -7.84 -6.94
CA PHE A 142 11.18 -6.71 -6.91
C PHE A 142 10.77 -5.61 -5.92
N LEU A 143 9.47 -5.51 -5.57
CA LEU A 143 8.96 -4.48 -4.67
C LEU A 143 9.65 -4.44 -3.29
N PRO A 144 10.01 -5.56 -2.64
CA PRO A 144 10.77 -5.52 -1.39
C PRO A 144 12.08 -4.72 -1.52
N TYR A 145 12.80 -4.87 -2.63
CA TYR A 145 14.04 -4.10 -2.86
C TYR A 145 13.75 -2.61 -3.01
N ILE A 146 12.68 -2.24 -3.73
CA ILE A 146 12.24 -0.85 -3.85
C ILE A 146 11.90 -0.27 -2.47
N ASN A 147 11.11 -1.00 -1.68
CA ASN A 147 10.69 -0.58 -0.35
C ASN A 147 11.88 -0.41 0.60
N THR A 148 12.82 -1.36 0.59
CA THR A 148 14.04 -1.29 1.40
C THR A 148 14.94 -0.15 0.96
N ALA A 149 15.15 0.04 -0.35
CA ALA A 149 16.01 1.10 -0.85
C ALA A 149 15.43 2.50 -0.58
N LEU A 150 14.17 2.73 -0.93
CA LEU A 150 13.52 4.03 -0.76
C LEU A 150 13.29 4.35 0.73
N GLY A 151 12.78 3.38 1.49
CA GLY A 151 12.57 3.53 2.92
C GLY A 151 13.89 3.74 3.67
N GLY A 152 14.90 2.92 3.36
CA GLY A 152 16.23 3.03 3.94
C GLY A 152 16.91 4.36 3.62
N LEU A 153 16.82 4.82 2.37
CA LEU A 153 17.35 6.14 1.97
C LEU A 153 16.66 7.27 2.74
N LEU A 154 15.33 7.23 2.84
CA LEU A 154 14.56 8.25 3.55
C LEU A 154 14.89 8.28 5.04
N THR A 155 14.98 7.11 5.69
CA THR A 155 15.42 6.99 7.09
C THR A 155 16.85 7.51 7.28
N LEU A 156 17.78 7.13 6.41
CA LEU A 156 19.17 7.58 6.48
C LEU A 156 19.26 9.11 6.38
N MET A 157 18.56 9.70 5.41
CA MET A 157 18.54 11.15 5.22
C MET A 157 17.95 11.88 6.43
N LEU A 158 16.87 11.36 7.02
CA LEU A 158 16.29 11.89 8.26
C LEU A 158 17.30 11.85 9.42
N VAL A 159 17.97 10.72 9.62
CA VAL A 159 18.99 10.57 10.67
C VAL A 159 20.16 11.52 10.47
N LEU A 160 20.58 11.76 9.22
CA LEU A 160 21.63 12.71 8.90
C LEU A 160 21.19 14.17 9.07
N ALA A 161 19.91 14.48 8.84
CA ALA A 161 19.36 15.83 8.95
C ALA A 161 19.05 16.28 10.40
N ILE A 162 18.89 15.34 11.33
CA ILE A 162 18.64 15.62 12.77
C ILE A 162 19.97 15.81 13.54
N ARG A 163 21.12 15.63 12.88
CA ARG A 163 22.44 15.97 13.44
C ARG A 163 22.77 17.43 13.20
#